data_AF-A0A182S893-F1
#
_entry.id   AF-A0A182S893-F1
#
_cell.length_a   1.000
_cell.length_b   1.000
_cell.length_c   1.000
_cell.angle_alpha   90.00
_cell.angle_beta   90.00
_cell.angle_gamma   90.00
#
_symmetry.space_group_name_H-M   'P 1'
#
loop_
_entity.id
_entity.type
_entity.pdbx_description
1 polymer ?
#
loop_
_entity_poly.entity_id
_entity_poly.type
_entity_poly.pdbx_seq_one_letter_code
_entity_poly.pdbx_strand_id
1 'polypeptide(L)'
;MLKTYFSFQIMNLVLTSLTENKVRIFILASQFIVTNYSSIDLHCWSFALPSNERLEQFKLSNSGPHSCCYSLLKNGVKSENPKGTVLTMLNNVSHRKGKIKSNANFNNYLTIYQRRENGSEFSAPILLNKPIARKCLSVPQEDPADRRRQHQALSLSIVSHQGQQHVSIYNDPCPSYAIENRTDFNMYVAQSDTVQSNKAATAVPETVESNFSWFQTVGSRQTVFYTPPALDDHFPEPQETTEIALIFACVSGSAIRWSHPVKIDEDKSIFLNIPLYGDLKLAMKVRNRTTVLVIDYISQDLEFSAK
;
A
#
# COMPACT_ATOMS: atom_id res chain seq x y z
N MET A 1 9.79 -20.98 14.85
CA MET A 1 10.28 -19.68 14.35
C MET A 1 11.35 -19.20 15.30
N LEU A 2 12.57 -18.95 14.79
CA LEU A 2 13.68 -18.39 15.56
C LEU A 2 13.75 -16.89 15.25
N LYS A 3 13.81 -16.05 16.27
CA LYS A 3 13.93 -14.60 16.13
C LYS A 3 15.20 -14.13 16.82
N THR A 4 16.00 -13.34 16.12
CA THR A 4 17.24 -12.77 16.67
C THR A 4 17.17 -11.26 16.57
N TYR A 5 17.57 -10.60 17.65
CA TYR A 5 17.52 -9.14 17.78
C TYR A 5 18.93 -8.56 17.78
N PHE A 6 19.15 -7.63 16.87
CA PHE A 6 20.24 -6.67 16.95
C PHE A 6 19.59 -5.32 17.30
N SER A 7 20.27 -4.45 18.04
CA SER A 7 19.71 -3.20 18.58
C SER A 7 18.94 -2.34 17.54
N PHE A 8 19.28 -2.47 16.26
CA PHE A 8 18.64 -1.74 15.15
C PHE A 8 17.99 -2.62 14.07
N GLN A 9 18.10 -3.95 14.15
CA GLN A 9 17.63 -4.85 13.09
C GLN A 9 17.03 -6.15 13.65
N ILE A 10 16.08 -6.70 12.92
CA ILE A 10 15.34 -7.90 13.29
C ILE A 10 15.55 -8.96 12.22
N MET A 11 15.85 -10.18 12.65
CA MET A 11 15.95 -11.35 11.79
C MET A 11 14.84 -12.34 12.16
N ASN A 12 14.02 -12.71 11.18
CA ASN A 12 12.99 -13.73 11.34
C ASN A 12 13.36 -14.97 10.53
N LEU A 13 13.57 -16.08 11.22
CA LEU A 13 13.94 -17.35 10.63
C LEU A 13 12.90 -18.42 10.92
N VAL A 14 12.72 -19.31 9.96
CA VAL A 14 11.93 -20.53 10.07
C VAL A 14 12.91 -21.68 10.17
N LEU A 15 12.81 -22.43 11.26
CA LEU A 15 13.53 -23.68 11.45
C LEU A 15 12.54 -24.82 11.20
N THR A 16 12.76 -25.60 10.16
CA THR A 16 12.04 -26.84 9.91
C THR A 16 12.95 -28.03 10.13
N SER A 17 12.36 -29.18 10.42
CA SER A 17 13.09 -30.43 10.59
C SER A 17 12.38 -31.52 9.81
N LEU A 18 13.14 -32.28 9.01
CA LEU A 18 12.64 -33.41 8.25
C LEU A 18 13.58 -34.61 8.43
N THR A 19 13.06 -35.81 8.21
CA THR A 19 13.86 -37.03 8.23
C THR A 19 13.94 -37.58 6.82
N GLU A 20 15.15 -37.68 6.30
CA GLU A 20 15.43 -38.21 4.97
C GLU A 20 16.53 -39.25 5.10
N ASN A 21 16.32 -40.46 4.56
CA ASN A 21 17.26 -41.58 4.66
C ASN A 21 17.71 -41.91 6.10
N LYS A 22 16.78 -41.85 7.07
CA LYS A 22 17.04 -42.04 8.51
C LYS A 22 17.95 -40.98 9.15
N VAL A 23 18.30 -39.92 8.41
CA VAL A 23 19.04 -38.76 8.92
C VAL A 23 18.06 -37.62 9.19
N ARG A 24 18.19 -36.98 10.35
CA ARG A 24 17.41 -35.79 10.67
C ARG A 24 18.11 -34.56 10.09
N ILE A 25 17.45 -33.88 9.17
CA ILE A 25 17.90 -32.65 8.53
C ILE A 25 17.18 -31.48 9.21
N PHE A 26 17.93 -30.42 9.49
CA PHE A 26 17.41 -29.15 9.98
C PHE A 26 17.61 -28.10 8.89
N ILE A 27 16.55 -27.40 8.51
CA ILE A 27 16.58 -26.35 7.51
C ILE A 27 16.26 -25.04 8.19
N LEU A 28 17.18 -24.08 8.09
CA LEU A 28 17.02 -22.73 8.58
C LEU A 28 16.87 -21.80 7.38
N ALA A 29 15.72 -21.15 7.26
CA ALA A 29 15.40 -20.27 6.15
C ALA A 29 14.86 -18.92 6.64
N SER A 30 14.96 -17.86 5.84
CA SER A 30 14.27 -16.61 6.16
C SER A 30 12.76 -16.81 6.11
N GLN A 31 12.04 -16.10 6.96
CA GLN A 31 10.59 -16.10 6.94
C GLN A 31 10.00 -15.45 5.67
N PHE A 32 10.66 -14.48 5.04
CA PHE A 32 10.05 -13.71 3.94
C PHE A 32 10.87 -13.80 2.65
N ILE A 33 10.16 -14.10 1.56
CA ILE A 33 10.74 -14.19 0.21
C ILE A 33 9.88 -13.34 -0.72
N VAL A 34 10.49 -12.44 -1.49
CA VAL A 34 9.80 -11.54 -2.43
C VAL A 34 10.19 -11.88 -3.86
N THR A 35 9.21 -12.11 -4.72
CA THR A 35 9.42 -12.45 -6.13
C THR A 35 8.79 -11.38 -7.01
N ASN A 36 9.59 -10.77 -7.87
CA ASN A 36 9.14 -9.74 -8.80
C ASN A 36 8.90 -10.34 -10.20
N TYR A 37 7.64 -10.40 -10.62
CA TYR A 37 7.20 -10.75 -11.99
C TYR A 37 6.72 -9.52 -12.77
N SER A 38 6.81 -8.32 -12.20
CA SER A 38 6.40 -7.09 -12.87
C SER A 38 7.37 -6.74 -14.00
N SER A 39 6.96 -5.81 -14.86
CA SER A 39 7.81 -5.32 -15.93
C SER A 39 8.88 -4.33 -15.48
N ILE A 40 8.90 -3.93 -14.20
CA ILE A 40 9.76 -2.86 -13.69
C ILE A 40 10.81 -3.37 -12.69
N ASP A 41 11.96 -2.68 -12.66
CA ASP A 41 13.04 -2.95 -11.71
C ASP A 41 12.69 -2.36 -10.35
N LEU A 42 12.21 -3.25 -9.47
CA LEU A 42 11.73 -2.87 -8.15
C LEU A 42 12.82 -3.00 -7.09
N HIS A 43 12.71 -2.15 -6.11
CA HIS A 43 13.36 -2.30 -4.82
C HIS A 43 12.30 -2.37 -3.74
N CYS A 44 12.70 -2.89 -2.59
CA CYS A 44 11.87 -2.85 -1.41
C CYS A 44 12.66 -2.48 -0.16
N TRP A 45 11.98 -1.87 0.79
CA TRP A 45 12.49 -1.63 2.13
C TRP A 45 11.67 -2.44 3.13
N SER A 46 12.35 -3.26 3.92
CA SER A 46 11.72 -4.07 4.98
C SER A 46 11.97 -3.46 6.35
N PHE A 47 10.92 -3.40 7.16
CA PHE A 47 11.00 -2.87 8.52
C PHE A 47 10.00 -3.56 9.45
N ALA A 48 10.21 -3.40 10.74
CA ALA A 48 9.38 -4.05 11.75
C ALA A 48 9.17 -3.15 12.97
N LEU A 49 8.02 -3.34 13.62
CA LEU A 49 7.60 -2.66 14.83
C LEU A 49 7.03 -3.66 15.84
N PRO A 50 7.30 -3.50 17.15
CA PRO A 50 6.61 -4.28 18.18
C PRO A 50 5.10 -4.18 17.99
N SER A 51 4.38 -5.30 18.04
CA SER A 51 2.95 -5.34 17.73
C SER A 51 2.09 -4.48 18.65
N ASN A 52 2.61 -4.16 19.85
CA ASN A 52 1.98 -3.31 20.86
C ASN A 52 2.40 -1.83 20.81
N GLU A 53 3.29 -1.45 19.89
CA GLU A 53 3.67 -0.05 19.69
C GLU A 53 2.73 0.61 18.67
N ARG A 54 2.37 1.86 18.91
CA ARG A 54 1.62 2.69 17.96
C ARG A 54 2.40 3.98 17.72
N LEU A 55 2.63 4.31 16.45
CA LEU A 55 3.32 5.52 16.03
C LEU A 55 2.29 6.49 15.46
N GLU A 56 2.12 7.65 16.10
CA GLU A 56 1.19 8.69 15.64
C GLU A 56 1.69 9.41 14.39
N GLN A 57 3.02 9.54 14.23
CA GLN A 57 3.66 10.20 13.09
C GLN A 57 4.70 9.28 12.47
N PHE A 58 4.25 8.25 11.75
CA PHE A 58 5.16 7.44 10.95
C PHE A 58 5.34 8.09 9.58
N LYS A 59 6.48 8.78 9.40
CA LYS A 59 6.91 9.25 8.09
C LYS A 59 7.99 8.31 7.58
N LEU A 60 7.77 7.73 6.41
CA LEU A 60 8.80 7.11 5.60
C LEU A 60 9.70 8.25 5.07
N SER A 61 10.56 8.84 5.90
CA SER A 61 11.38 9.98 5.47
C SER A 61 12.58 9.47 4.66
N ASN A 62 12.80 10.10 3.50
CA ASN A 62 13.92 9.86 2.58
C ASN A 62 15.30 10.28 3.15
N SER A 63 15.39 10.63 4.43
CA SER A 63 16.50 11.40 5.01
C SER A 63 17.54 10.55 5.76
N GLY A 64 17.72 9.29 5.37
CA GLY A 64 18.83 8.46 5.86
C GLY A 64 18.96 7.18 5.04
N PRO A 65 20.13 6.52 5.05
CA PRO A 65 20.27 5.22 4.40
C PRO A 65 19.30 4.25 5.09
N HIS A 66 18.21 3.91 4.40
CA HIS A 66 17.35 2.82 4.83
C HIS A 66 18.20 1.55 4.82
N SER A 67 18.58 1.06 6.00
CA SER A 67 19.12 -0.28 6.11
C SER A 67 18.00 -1.27 5.78
N CYS A 68 18.36 -2.46 5.28
CA CYS A 68 17.40 -3.49 4.83
C CYS A 68 16.63 -3.10 3.57
N CYS A 69 17.31 -2.44 2.62
CA CYS A 69 16.85 -2.27 1.25
C CYS A 69 17.33 -3.42 0.36
N TYR A 70 16.47 -3.91 -0.50
CA TYR A 70 16.75 -5.05 -1.37
C TYR A 70 16.38 -4.71 -2.82
N SER A 71 17.23 -5.11 -3.77
CA SER A 71 16.88 -5.15 -5.18
C SER A 71 16.05 -6.40 -5.46
N LEU A 72 14.93 -6.25 -6.16
CA LEU A 72 14.04 -7.34 -6.51
C LEU A 72 14.32 -7.79 -7.95
N LEU A 73 14.97 -8.94 -8.09
CA LEU A 73 15.30 -9.51 -9.39
C LEU A 73 14.02 -9.73 -10.21
N LYS A 74 14.01 -9.18 -11.42
CA LYS A 74 12.92 -9.34 -12.36
C LYS A 74 12.89 -10.76 -12.91
N ASN A 75 11.72 -11.38 -12.86
CA ASN A 75 11.43 -12.67 -13.43
C ASN A 75 10.49 -12.51 -14.63
N GLY A 76 10.62 -13.40 -15.61
CA GLY A 76 9.61 -13.51 -16.66
C GLY A 76 8.30 -14.04 -16.08
N VAL A 77 7.16 -13.57 -16.59
CA VAL A 77 5.81 -13.97 -16.13
C VAL A 77 5.60 -15.50 -16.22
N LYS A 78 6.29 -16.17 -17.15
CA LYS A 78 6.25 -17.62 -17.36
C LYS A 78 7.53 -18.33 -16.91
N SER A 79 8.30 -17.74 -16.00
CA SER A 79 9.53 -18.37 -15.50
C SER A 79 9.20 -19.66 -14.77
N GLU A 80 9.73 -20.79 -15.23
CA GLU A 80 9.58 -22.09 -14.56
C GLU A 80 10.33 -22.14 -13.23
N ASN A 81 11.41 -21.36 -13.10
CA ASN A 81 12.26 -21.29 -11.91
C ASN A 81 12.45 -19.83 -11.48
N PRO A 82 11.40 -19.19 -10.92
CA PRO A 82 11.48 -17.81 -10.49
C PRO A 82 12.46 -17.65 -9.34
N LYS A 83 13.31 -16.61 -9.41
CA LYS A 83 14.25 -16.24 -8.36
C LYS A 83 13.58 -15.28 -7.39
N GLY A 84 13.40 -15.73 -6.16
CA GLY A 84 12.96 -14.89 -5.05
C GLY A 84 14.13 -14.17 -4.38
N THR A 85 13.93 -12.92 -4.02
CA THR A 85 14.81 -12.16 -3.13
C THR A 85 14.45 -12.48 -1.67
N VAL A 86 15.42 -12.99 -0.92
CA VAL A 86 15.24 -13.35 0.49
C VAL A 86 15.42 -12.11 1.37
N LEU A 87 14.40 -11.76 2.18
CA LEU A 87 14.52 -10.67 3.15
C LEU A 87 15.17 -11.20 4.42
N THR A 88 16.49 -11.06 4.54
CA THR A 88 17.24 -11.58 5.67
C THR A 88 17.09 -10.75 6.94
N MET A 89 16.88 -9.45 6.80
CA MET A 89 16.86 -8.48 7.89
C MET A 89 15.71 -7.51 7.69
N LEU A 90 15.18 -6.99 8.79
CA LEU A 90 14.19 -5.92 8.83
C LEU A 90 14.71 -4.80 9.71
N ASN A 91 14.55 -3.56 9.26
CA ASN A 91 14.94 -2.41 10.05
C ASN A 91 13.98 -2.25 11.25
N ASN A 92 14.52 -2.15 12.46
CA ASN A 92 13.71 -1.87 13.65
C ASN A 92 13.44 -0.36 13.75
N VAL A 93 12.21 0.04 13.42
CA VAL A 93 11.79 1.45 13.43
C VAL A 93 11.08 1.87 14.72
N SER A 94 11.09 1.02 15.75
CA SER A 94 10.57 1.34 17.09
C SER A 94 11.23 2.59 17.68
N HIS A 95 10.46 3.42 18.40
CA HIS A 95 11.01 4.50 19.22
C HIS A 95 11.53 4.00 20.57
N ARG A 96 11.25 2.74 20.91
CA ARG A 96 11.59 2.10 22.20
C ARG A 96 12.79 1.16 22.07
N LYS A 97 13.75 1.49 21.20
CA LYS A 97 14.99 0.69 21.00
C LYS A 97 15.71 0.58 22.35
N GLY A 98 15.84 -0.64 22.88
CA GLY A 98 16.43 -0.93 24.20
C GLY A 98 15.45 -1.35 25.30
N LYS A 99 14.14 -1.19 25.10
CA LYS A 99 13.09 -1.69 26.04
C LYS A 99 12.29 -2.87 25.46
N ILE A 100 12.76 -3.42 24.36
CA ILE A 100 12.11 -4.54 23.67
C ILE A 100 12.43 -5.82 24.42
N LYS A 101 11.38 -6.54 24.86
CA LYS A 101 11.53 -7.85 25.48
C LYS A 101 11.99 -8.89 24.46
N SER A 102 12.77 -9.88 24.90
CA SER A 102 13.27 -10.97 24.04
C SER A 102 12.15 -11.79 23.37
N ASN A 103 10.94 -11.83 23.96
CA ASN A 103 9.77 -12.51 23.44
C ASN A 103 8.76 -11.57 22.75
N ALA A 104 9.15 -10.33 22.41
CA ALA A 104 8.25 -9.39 21.77
C ALA A 104 7.78 -9.91 20.40
N ASN A 105 6.50 -9.70 20.12
CA ASN A 105 5.94 -9.93 18.80
C ASN A 105 6.12 -8.70 17.93
N PHE A 106 6.33 -8.91 16.63
CA PHE A 106 6.58 -7.86 15.67
C PHE A 106 5.61 -7.97 14.52
N ASN A 107 5.11 -6.82 14.11
CA ASN A 107 4.50 -6.63 12.81
C ASN A 107 5.62 -6.25 11.85
N ASN A 108 5.68 -6.95 10.73
CA ASN A 108 6.73 -6.88 9.73
C ASN A 108 6.11 -6.27 8.48
N TYR A 109 6.79 -5.30 7.91
CA TYR A 109 6.28 -4.51 6.81
C TYR A 109 7.26 -4.51 5.66
N LEU A 110 6.71 -4.32 4.47
CA LEU A 110 7.43 -4.09 3.23
C LEU A 110 6.87 -2.85 2.56
N THR A 111 7.73 -1.97 2.05
CA THR A 111 7.35 -0.99 1.03
C THR A 111 8.09 -1.29 -0.25
N ILE A 112 7.45 -1.03 -1.38
CA ILE A 112 7.98 -1.26 -2.73
C ILE A 112 8.17 0.10 -3.39
N TYR A 113 9.25 0.23 -4.16
CA TYR A 113 9.57 1.47 -4.86
C TYR A 113 10.45 1.20 -6.07
N GLN A 114 10.48 2.15 -7.01
CA GLN A 114 11.51 2.24 -8.02
C GLN A 114 12.63 3.14 -7.49
N ARG A 115 13.88 2.68 -7.53
CA ARG A 115 15.02 3.46 -7.05
C ARG A 115 15.26 4.66 -7.97
N ARG A 116 15.40 5.84 -7.37
CA ARG A 116 15.68 7.11 -8.05
C ARG A 116 16.91 7.79 -7.45
N GLU A 117 17.58 8.59 -8.26
CA GLU A 117 18.75 9.37 -7.83
C GLU A 117 18.37 10.43 -6.78
N ASN A 118 17.23 11.10 -6.96
CA ASN A 118 16.77 12.21 -6.11
C ASN A 118 15.83 11.77 -4.95
N GLY A 119 16.05 10.56 -4.44
CA GLY A 119 15.20 9.96 -3.42
C GLY A 119 14.01 9.21 -4.02
N SER A 120 13.64 8.12 -3.37
CA SER A 120 12.58 7.23 -3.84
C SER A 120 11.26 7.55 -3.14
N GLU A 121 10.15 7.32 -3.84
CA GLU A 121 8.81 7.39 -3.24
C GLU A 121 8.34 5.96 -2.97
N PHE A 122 7.86 5.72 -1.75
CA PHE A 122 7.46 4.40 -1.30
C PHE A 122 5.99 4.14 -1.57
N SER A 123 5.66 2.89 -1.93
CA SER A 123 4.29 2.39 -1.89
C SER A 123 3.70 2.42 -0.48
N ALA A 124 2.41 2.11 -0.36
CA ALA A 124 1.81 1.74 0.91
C ALA A 124 2.62 0.65 1.62
N PRO A 125 2.82 0.74 2.95
CA PRO A 125 3.35 -0.36 3.74
C PRO A 125 2.44 -1.58 3.68
N ILE A 126 3.01 -2.73 3.33
CA ILE A 126 2.34 -4.03 3.25
C ILE A 126 2.70 -4.83 4.50
N LEU A 127 1.70 -5.25 5.27
CA LEU A 127 1.90 -6.13 6.42
C LEU A 127 2.20 -7.55 5.95
N LEU A 128 3.38 -8.06 6.29
CA LEU A 128 3.87 -9.39 5.88
C LEU A 128 3.42 -10.52 6.79
N ASN A 129 2.83 -10.21 7.95
CA ASN A 129 2.47 -11.21 8.96
C ASN A 129 1.33 -12.14 8.55
N LYS A 130 0.56 -11.77 7.53
CA LYS A 130 -0.64 -12.48 7.11
C LYS A 130 -0.62 -12.73 5.60
N PRO A 131 -1.24 -13.83 5.14
CA PRO A 131 -1.55 -14.01 3.73
C PRO A 131 -2.38 -12.86 3.19
N ILE A 132 -2.18 -12.53 1.92
CA ILE A 132 -2.93 -11.54 1.18
C ILE A 132 -3.28 -12.19 -0.15
N ALA A 133 -4.57 -12.32 -0.46
CA ALA A 133 -5.00 -12.92 -1.72
C ALA A 133 -4.61 -12.02 -2.90
N ARG A 134 -4.90 -10.73 -2.80
CA ARG A 134 -4.43 -9.69 -3.72
C ARG A 134 -4.51 -8.32 -3.06
N LYS A 135 -3.51 -7.47 -3.28
CA LYS A 135 -3.54 -6.03 -2.97
C LYS A 135 -2.99 -5.24 -4.16
N CYS A 136 -3.68 -4.19 -4.58
CA CYS A 136 -3.15 -3.27 -5.58
C CYS A 136 -2.19 -2.27 -4.94
N LEU A 137 -1.11 -1.95 -5.64
CA LEU A 137 -0.09 -1.01 -5.21
C LEU A 137 0.19 -0.03 -6.34
N SER A 138 0.30 1.24 -5.98
CA SER A 138 0.73 2.30 -6.88
C SER A 138 2.22 2.57 -6.67
N VAL A 139 3.04 2.31 -7.69
CA VAL A 139 4.47 2.60 -7.65
C VAL A 139 4.77 3.73 -8.63
N PRO A 140 5.34 4.86 -8.17
CA PRO A 140 5.76 5.94 -9.04
C PRO A 140 6.81 5.44 -10.05
N GLN A 141 6.53 5.63 -11.34
CA GLN A 141 7.45 5.34 -12.42
C GLN A 141 8.09 6.63 -12.92
N GLU A 142 9.39 6.58 -13.19
CA GLU A 142 10.07 7.64 -13.93
C GLU A 142 10.07 7.27 -15.41
N ASP A 143 9.47 8.11 -16.24
CA ASP A 143 9.59 8.02 -17.69
C ASP A 143 10.68 9.01 -18.14
N PRO A 144 11.80 8.54 -18.71
CA PRO A 144 12.84 9.43 -19.22
C PRO A 144 12.35 10.39 -20.32
N ALA A 145 11.28 10.03 -21.05
CA ALA A 145 10.72 10.82 -22.14
C ALA A 145 9.59 11.76 -21.68
N ASP A 146 8.83 11.40 -20.65
CA ASP A 146 7.74 12.20 -20.10
C ASP A 146 8.09 12.66 -18.68
N ARG A 147 8.33 13.97 -18.51
CA ARG A 147 8.59 14.57 -17.18
C ARG A 147 7.37 14.48 -16.24
N ARG A 148 6.23 13.96 -16.69
CA ARG A 148 5.07 13.69 -15.82
C ARG A 148 5.33 12.45 -14.98
N ARG A 149 5.09 12.57 -13.68
CA ARG A 149 5.15 11.45 -12.75
C ARG A 149 3.96 10.51 -13.02
N GLN A 150 4.20 9.47 -13.80
CA GLN A 150 3.25 8.38 -13.99
C GLN A 150 3.38 7.39 -12.83
N HIS A 151 2.29 6.70 -12.51
CA HIS A 151 2.33 5.58 -11.59
C HIS A 151 2.06 4.30 -12.37
N GLN A 152 2.69 3.22 -11.95
CA GLN A 152 2.41 1.87 -12.44
C GLN A 152 1.53 1.14 -11.42
N ALA A 153 0.45 0.55 -11.91
CA ALA A 153 -0.37 -0.37 -11.12
C ALA A 153 0.34 -1.72 -11.01
N LEU A 154 0.55 -2.16 -9.77
CA LEU A 154 1.06 -3.49 -9.45
C LEU A 154 0.05 -4.23 -8.58
N SER A 155 0.08 -5.55 -8.64
CA SER A 155 -0.68 -6.42 -7.75
C SER A 155 0.28 -7.27 -6.95
N LEU A 156 -0.05 -7.52 -5.69
CA LEU A 156 0.74 -8.31 -4.77
C LEU A 156 -0.13 -9.37 -4.11
N SER A 157 0.42 -10.57 -3.95
CA SER A 157 -0.15 -11.63 -3.12
C SER A 157 0.87 -12.13 -2.11
N ILE A 158 0.42 -12.56 -0.94
CA ILE A 158 1.25 -13.22 0.08
C ILE A 158 0.67 -14.59 0.36
N VAL A 159 1.46 -15.63 0.11
CA VAL A 159 1.10 -17.04 0.38
C VAL A 159 2.01 -17.60 1.46
N SER A 160 1.40 -18.23 2.46
CA SER A 160 2.14 -18.94 3.51
C SER A 160 2.43 -20.37 3.07
N HIS A 161 3.70 -20.77 3.07
CA HIS A 161 4.13 -22.14 2.77
C HIS A 161 5.26 -22.55 3.70
N GLN A 162 5.12 -23.68 4.38
CA GLN A 162 6.10 -24.21 5.35
C GLN A 162 6.59 -23.18 6.39
N GLY A 163 5.72 -22.25 6.80
CA GLY A 163 6.05 -21.19 7.76
C GLY A 163 6.76 -19.97 7.16
N GLN A 164 7.09 -19.99 5.86
CA GLN A 164 7.56 -18.85 5.10
C GLN A 164 6.40 -18.11 4.45
N GLN A 165 6.56 -16.81 4.24
CA GLN A 165 5.63 -15.95 3.53
C GLN A 165 6.26 -15.59 2.18
N HIS A 166 5.64 -16.07 1.11
CA HIS A 166 6.03 -15.84 -0.27
C HIS A 166 5.21 -14.68 -0.82
N VAL A 167 5.88 -13.54 -1.01
CA VAL A 167 5.33 -12.34 -1.61
C VAL A 167 5.58 -12.40 -3.11
N SER A 168 4.54 -12.31 -3.92
CA SER A 168 4.65 -12.26 -5.39
C SER A 168 4.07 -10.96 -5.91
N ILE A 169 4.80 -10.28 -6.79
CA ILE A 169 4.45 -8.97 -7.34
C ILE A 169 4.31 -9.08 -8.85
N TYR A 170 3.20 -8.58 -9.40
CA TYR A 170 2.88 -8.61 -10.83
C TYR A 170 2.46 -7.22 -11.31
N ASN A 171 2.51 -6.99 -12.63
CA ASN A 171 1.75 -5.88 -13.22
C ASN A 171 0.26 -6.10 -12.96
N ASP A 172 -0.47 -5.04 -12.62
CA ASP A 172 -1.91 -5.12 -12.45
C ASP A 172 -2.63 -4.52 -13.66
N PRO A 173 -3.19 -5.35 -14.56
CA PRO A 173 -3.93 -4.86 -15.72
C PRO A 173 -5.31 -4.31 -15.34
N CYS A 174 -5.81 -4.62 -14.15
CA CYS A 174 -7.18 -4.32 -13.71
C CYS A 174 -7.18 -3.82 -12.25
N PRO A 175 -6.52 -2.69 -11.94
CA PRO A 175 -6.56 -2.12 -10.60
C PRO A 175 -7.99 -1.77 -10.21
N SER A 176 -8.34 -1.88 -8.93
CA SER A 176 -9.71 -1.63 -8.46
C SER A 176 -10.13 -0.18 -8.70
N TYR A 177 -9.27 0.77 -8.31
CA TYR A 177 -9.48 2.19 -8.52
C TYR A 177 -8.27 2.84 -9.18
N ALA A 178 -8.54 3.72 -10.14
CA ALA A 178 -7.57 4.68 -10.68
C ALA A 178 -8.07 6.08 -10.33
N ILE A 179 -7.32 6.79 -9.49
CA ILE A 179 -7.72 8.08 -8.94
C ILE A 179 -6.83 9.15 -9.53
N GLU A 180 -7.39 9.92 -10.45
CA GLU A 180 -6.76 11.04 -11.14
C GLU A 180 -7.10 12.34 -10.40
N ASN A 181 -6.07 13.02 -9.91
CA ASN A 181 -6.19 14.37 -9.37
C ASN A 181 -5.66 15.37 -10.40
N ARG A 182 -6.54 16.22 -10.93
CA ARG A 182 -6.18 17.28 -11.89
C ARG A 182 -5.92 18.63 -11.24
N THR A 183 -6.12 18.74 -9.94
CA THR A 183 -5.86 19.98 -9.20
C THR A 183 -4.36 20.18 -8.96
N ASP A 184 -4.01 21.36 -8.45
CA ASP A 184 -2.64 21.76 -8.16
C ASP A 184 -2.14 21.38 -6.76
N PHE A 185 -2.95 20.70 -5.93
CA PHE A 185 -2.59 20.29 -4.56
C PHE A 185 -2.71 18.77 -4.35
N ASN A 186 -2.00 18.27 -3.34
CA ASN A 186 -2.04 16.85 -2.96
C ASN A 186 -3.28 16.56 -2.10
N MET A 187 -3.86 15.38 -2.29
CA MET A 187 -4.98 14.90 -1.49
C MET A 187 -4.64 13.55 -0.83
N TYR A 188 -5.29 13.25 0.27
CA TYR A 188 -5.41 11.90 0.79
C TYR A 188 -6.72 11.29 0.37
N VAL A 189 -6.70 9.98 0.15
CA VAL A 189 -7.87 9.14 -0.04
C VAL A 189 -7.79 7.94 0.87
N ALA A 190 -8.94 7.54 1.41
CA ALA A 190 -9.11 6.34 2.21
C ALA A 190 -10.52 5.79 2.02
N GLN A 191 -10.70 4.50 2.33
CA GLN A 191 -12.04 3.94 2.49
C GLN A 191 -12.74 4.56 3.70
N SER A 192 -14.03 4.83 3.56
CA SER A 192 -14.90 5.24 4.65
C SER A 192 -15.47 4.05 5.42
N ASP A 193 -15.64 4.21 6.73
CA ASP A 193 -16.37 3.29 7.60
C ASP A 193 -17.90 3.31 7.39
N THR A 194 -18.41 4.25 6.59
CA THR A 194 -19.83 4.38 6.31
C THR A 194 -20.08 4.85 4.88
N VAL A 195 -21.19 4.41 4.30
CA VAL A 195 -21.66 4.85 2.98
C VAL A 195 -22.68 5.98 3.06
N GLN A 196 -23.09 6.37 4.28
CA GLN A 196 -24.10 7.41 4.51
C GLN A 196 -23.46 8.80 4.40
N SER A 197 -23.88 9.58 3.42
CA SER A 197 -23.33 10.92 3.13
C SER A 197 -23.57 11.93 4.26
N ASN A 198 -24.64 11.77 5.03
CA ASN A 198 -25.01 12.67 6.14
C ASN A 198 -24.28 12.37 7.46
N LYS A 199 -23.49 11.30 7.54
CA LYS A 199 -22.76 10.90 8.74
C LYS A 199 -21.31 11.34 8.64
N ALA A 200 -20.76 11.83 9.76
CA ALA A 200 -19.32 12.05 9.86
C ALA A 200 -18.59 10.71 9.70
N ALA A 201 -17.61 10.69 8.80
CA ALA A 201 -16.90 9.48 8.44
C ALA A 201 -15.50 9.43 9.01
N THR A 202 -15.03 8.21 9.23
CA THR A 202 -13.66 7.93 9.60
C THR A 202 -12.99 7.04 8.57
N ALA A 203 -11.67 7.18 8.44
CA ALA A 203 -10.89 6.34 7.54
C ALA A 203 -10.75 4.93 8.11
N VAL A 204 -11.12 3.93 7.31
CA VAL A 204 -10.89 2.52 7.65
C VAL A 204 -9.37 2.27 7.65
N PRO A 205 -8.81 1.67 8.71
CA PRO A 205 -7.40 1.31 8.72
C PRO A 205 -7.05 0.34 7.58
N GLU A 206 -5.94 0.59 6.87
CA GLU A 206 -5.45 -0.29 5.82
C GLU A 206 -5.17 -1.73 6.29
N THR A 207 -4.82 -1.89 7.57
CA THR A 207 -4.70 -3.19 8.23
C THR A 207 -5.16 -3.08 9.68
N VAL A 208 -5.97 -4.02 10.15
CA VAL A 208 -6.52 -4.04 11.53
C VAL A 208 -5.43 -4.03 12.60
N GLU A 209 -4.26 -4.61 12.30
CA GLU A 209 -3.13 -4.73 13.22
C GLU A 209 -2.06 -3.64 13.03
N SER A 210 -2.35 -2.59 12.27
CA SER A 210 -1.33 -1.60 11.91
C SER A 210 -0.72 -0.91 13.13
N ASN A 211 0.59 -0.67 13.06
CA ASN A 211 1.28 0.12 14.07
C ASN A 211 1.10 1.63 13.88
N PHE A 212 0.51 2.07 12.77
CA PHE A 212 0.37 3.47 12.41
C PHE A 212 -0.79 3.62 11.42
N SER A 213 -1.34 4.84 11.34
CA SER A 213 -2.29 5.19 10.29
C SER A 213 -1.53 5.48 9.00
N TRP A 214 -2.05 4.99 7.88
CA TRP A 214 -1.56 5.29 6.56
C TRP A 214 -2.74 5.59 5.64
N PHE A 215 -2.57 6.57 4.75
CA PHE A 215 -3.56 6.97 3.76
C PHE A 215 -2.90 7.12 2.40
N GLN A 216 -3.62 6.79 1.33
CA GLN A 216 -3.09 6.91 -0.02
C GLN A 216 -3.01 8.39 -0.38
N THR A 217 -1.81 8.84 -0.77
CA THR A 217 -1.64 10.20 -1.29
C THR A 217 -1.90 10.19 -2.79
N VAL A 218 -2.77 11.09 -3.24
CA VAL A 218 -2.96 11.40 -4.66
C VAL A 218 -2.30 12.76 -4.90
N GLY A 219 -1.11 12.77 -5.50
CA GLY A 219 -0.42 14.03 -5.71
C GLY A 219 -1.09 14.91 -6.76
N SER A 220 -0.74 16.18 -6.74
CA SER A 220 -1.13 17.19 -7.72
C SER A 220 -0.83 16.70 -9.15
N ARG A 221 -1.83 16.74 -10.03
CA ARG A 221 -1.72 16.32 -11.45
C ARG A 221 -1.23 14.88 -11.64
N GLN A 222 -1.57 13.98 -10.72
CA GLN A 222 -1.17 12.57 -10.77
C GLN A 222 -2.38 11.64 -10.82
N THR A 223 -2.16 10.45 -11.38
CA THR A 223 -3.06 9.31 -11.22
C THR A 223 -2.38 8.28 -10.32
N VAL A 224 -3.09 7.79 -9.30
CA VAL A 224 -2.61 6.69 -8.44
C VAL A 224 -3.63 5.55 -8.42
N PHE A 225 -3.15 4.35 -8.10
CA PHE A 225 -3.99 3.17 -7.99
C PHE A 225 -4.22 2.81 -6.53
N TYR A 226 -5.46 2.45 -6.21
CA TYR A 226 -5.88 2.17 -4.84
C TYR A 226 -6.80 0.95 -4.79
N THR A 227 -6.70 0.16 -3.73
CA THR A 227 -7.69 -0.85 -3.38
C THR A 227 -8.13 -0.65 -1.93
N PRO A 228 -9.41 -0.35 -1.70
CA PRO A 228 -10.01 -0.26 -0.38
C PRO A 228 -9.81 -1.55 0.43
N PRO A 229 -9.55 -1.46 1.75
CA PRO A 229 -9.39 -2.61 2.63
C PRO A 229 -10.50 -3.67 2.52
N ALA A 230 -11.76 -3.25 2.38
CA ALA A 230 -12.88 -4.18 2.25
C ALA A 230 -12.85 -4.99 0.94
N LEU A 231 -12.21 -4.49 -0.12
CA LEU A 231 -12.02 -5.27 -1.35
C LEU A 231 -10.81 -6.21 -1.25
N ASP A 232 -9.74 -5.80 -0.56
CA ASP A 232 -8.57 -6.64 -0.32
C ASP A 232 -8.95 -7.94 0.42
N ASP A 233 -9.85 -7.86 1.40
CA ASP A 233 -10.27 -9.00 2.24
C ASP A 233 -11.12 -10.06 1.51
N HIS A 234 -11.76 -9.72 0.38
CA HIS A 234 -12.74 -10.59 -0.31
C HIS A 234 -12.25 -11.12 -1.66
N PHE A 235 -10.99 -10.86 -2.06
CA PHE A 235 -10.46 -11.34 -3.34
C PHE A 235 -10.35 -12.88 -3.39
N PRO A 236 -10.68 -13.58 -4.52
CA PRO A 236 -10.97 -13.07 -5.87
C PRO A 236 -12.44 -12.77 -6.19
N GLU A 237 -13.37 -13.09 -5.29
CA GLU A 237 -14.81 -12.95 -5.52
C GLU A 237 -15.29 -11.63 -4.91
N PRO A 238 -15.45 -10.54 -5.68
CA PRO A 238 -16.14 -9.37 -5.17
C PRO A 238 -17.56 -9.82 -4.81
N GLN A 239 -17.92 -9.75 -3.53
CA GLN A 239 -19.33 -9.89 -3.16
C GLN A 239 -20.07 -8.75 -3.86
N GLU A 240 -21.05 -9.08 -4.71
CA GLU A 240 -21.87 -8.09 -5.44
C GLU A 240 -22.53 -7.05 -4.51
N THR A 241 -22.51 -7.29 -3.20
CA THR A 241 -23.08 -6.49 -2.12
C THR A 241 -22.09 -5.59 -1.37
N THR A 242 -20.79 -5.59 -1.69
CA THR A 242 -19.84 -4.73 -0.95
C THR A 242 -19.97 -3.28 -1.37
N GLU A 243 -20.80 -2.52 -0.65
CA GLU A 243 -20.89 -1.07 -0.84
C GLU A 243 -19.63 -0.39 -0.31
N ILE A 244 -18.91 0.29 -1.21
CA ILE A 244 -17.71 1.05 -0.87
C ILE A 244 -18.01 2.54 -0.94
N ALA A 245 -17.56 3.28 0.08
CA ALA A 245 -17.44 4.72 0.00
C ALA A 245 -16.00 5.16 0.24
N LEU A 246 -15.59 6.23 -0.45
CA LEU A 246 -14.29 6.86 -0.26
C LEU A 246 -14.46 8.23 0.39
N ILE A 247 -13.46 8.61 1.17
CA ILE A 247 -13.33 9.94 1.76
C ILE A 247 -12.02 10.56 1.33
N PHE A 248 -12.04 11.88 1.13
CA PHE A 248 -10.94 12.65 0.61
C PHE A 248 -10.55 13.75 1.62
N ALA A 249 -9.28 14.09 1.69
CA ALA A 249 -8.81 15.16 2.57
C ALA A 249 -7.63 15.89 1.96
N CYS A 250 -7.48 17.16 2.32
CA CYS A 250 -6.23 17.89 2.14
C CYS A 250 -5.56 18.11 3.49
N VAL A 251 -4.23 18.12 3.52
CA VAL A 251 -3.49 18.46 4.74
C VAL A 251 -3.38 19.98 4.83
N SER A 252 -4.05 20.55 5.83
CA SER A 252 -3.79 21.90 6.29
C SER A 252 -3.43 21.83 7.78
N GLY A 253 -2.17 22.14 8.10
CA GLY A 253 -1.66 22.07 9.48
C GLY A 253 -1.50 20.64 10.01
N SER A 254 -1.91 20.42 11.27
CA SER A 254 -1.66 19.17 12.01
C SER A 254 -2.81 18.17 12.02
N ALA A 255 -4.00 18.52 11.51
CA ALA A 255 -5.19 17.68 11.56
C ALA A 255 -5.74 17.39 10.16
N ILE A 256 -6.06 16.12 9.90
CA ILE A 256 -6.72 15.70 8.66
C ILE A 256 -8.22 15.88 8.83
N ARG A 257 -8.85 16.65 7.92
CA ARG A 257 -10.30 16.80 7.85
C ARG A 257 -10.81 16.11 6.59
N TRP A 258 -11.60 15.06 6.80
CA TRP A 258 -12.18 14.26 5.72
C TRP A 258 -13.43 14.93 5.15
N SER A 259 -13.65 14.72 3.86
CA SER A 259 -14.91 14.99 3.17
C SER A 259 -16.03 14.11 3.69
N HIS A 260 -17.26 14.41 3.28
CA HIS A 260 -18.36 13.44 3.37
C HIS A 260 -18.05 12.18 2.55
N PRO A 261 -18.57 11.00 2.95
CA PRO A 261 -18.44 9.78 2.19
C PRO A 261 -19.00 9.91 0.79
N VAL A 262 -18.22 9.48 -0.19
CA VAL A 262 -18.65 9.32 -1.57
C VAL A 262 -18.86 7.84 -1.84
N LYS A 263 -20.13 7.43 -1.93
CA LYS A 263 -20.49 6.09 -2.38
C LYS A 263 -20.07 5.89 -3.84
N ILE A 264 -19.33 4.81 -4.08
CA ILE A 264 -18.88 4.40 -5.41
C ILE A 264 -19.79 3.27 -5.89
N ASP A 265 -20.73 3.58 -6.78
CA ASP A 265 -21.79 2.67 -7.22
C ASP A 265 -22.03 2.71 -8.74
N GLU A 266 -22.03 3.90 -9.34
CA GLU A 266 -22.36 4.09 -10.75
C GLU A 266 -21.55 5.21 -11.41
N ASP A 267 -21.68 5.30 -12.74
CA ASP A 267 -21.15 6.39 -13.53
C ASP A 267 -21.91 7.68 -13.22
N LYS A 268 -21.29 8.57 -12.45
CA LYS A 268 -21.88 9.86 -12.08
C LYS A 268 -20.83 10.95 -11.90
N SER A 269 -21.29 12.19 -11.85
CA SER A 269 -20.47 13.34 -11.45
C SER A 269 -21.13 14.02 -10.26
N ILE A 270 -20.36 14.30 -9.23
CA ILE A 270 -20.84 14.94 -8.00
C ILE A 270 -19.91 16.09 -7.61
N PHE A 271 -20.41 16.96 -6.73
CA PHE A 271 -19.59 17.93 -6.03
C PHE A 271 -18.97 17.29 -4.80
N LEU A 272 -17.64 17.34 -4.73
CA LEU A 272 -16.85 16.87 -3.61
C LEU A 272 -16.40 18.09 -2.82
N ASN A 273 -17.01 18.32 -1.67
CA ASN A 273 -16.55 19.37 -0.76
C ASN A 273 -15.28 18.90 -0.04
N ILE A 274 -14.17 19.56 -0.34
CA ILE A 274 -12.90 19.36 0.38
C ILE A 274 -12.78 20.45 1.44
N PRO A 275 -12.72 20.09 2.73
CA PRO A 275 -12.55 21.07 3.80
C PRO A 275 -11.36 22.00 3.51
N LEU A 276 -11.59 23.31 3.61
CA LEU A 276 -10.61 24.40 3.36
C LEU A 276 -10.25 24.67 1.90
N TYR A 277 -10.65 23.82 0.96
CA TYR A 277 -10.37 23.99 -0.48
C TYR A 277 -11.63 24.22 -1.33
N GLY A 278 -12.82 24.01 -0.75
CA GLY A 278 -14.10 24.25 -1.40
C GLY A 278 -14.58 23.05 -2.21
N ASP A 279 -15.52 23.30 -3.13
CA ASP A 279 -16.13 22.26 -3.95
C ASP A 279 -15.28 21.95 -5.18
N LEU A 280 -15.07 20.66 -5.42
CA LEU A 280 -14.44 20.11 -6.61
C LEU A 280 -15.45 19.25 -7.37
N LYS A 281 -15.19 19.03 -8.65
CA LYS A 281 -15.94 18.05 -9.44
C LYS A 281 -15.26 16.68 -9.30
N LEU A 282 -16.00 15.69 -8.83
CA LEU A 282 -15.60 14.29 -8.87
C LEU A 282 -16.43 13.56 -9.92
N ALA A 283 -15.79 13.12 -10.99
CA ALA A 283 -16.40 12.26 -12.01
C ALA A 283 -15.98 10.81 -11.78
N MET A 284 -16.95 9.90 -11.79
CA MET A 284 -16.77 8.47 -11.58
C MET A 284 -17.18 7.73 -12.84
N LYS A 285 -16.30 6.85 -13.32
CA LYS A 285 -16.51 6.05 -14.53
C LYS A 285 -16.00 4.65 -14.34
N VAL A 286 -16.86 3.66 -14.48
CA VAL A 286 -16.49 2.25 -14.44
C VAL A 286 -16.04 1.84 -15.84
N ARG A 287 -14.78 1.40 -15.95
CA ARG A 287 -14.21 0.88 -17.19
C ARG A 287 -13.69 -0.53 -16.94
N ASN A 288 -14.34 -1.52 -17.55
CA ASN A 288 -14.05 -2.93 -17.32
C ASN A 288 -14.15 -3.28 -15.82
N ARG A 289 -13.03 -3.59 -15.17
CA ARG A 289 -12.92 -3.91 -13.74
C ARG A 289 -12.30 -2.79 -12.89
N THR A 290 -12.10 -1.62 -13.49
CA THR A 290 -11.47 -0.47 -12.85
C THR A 290 -12.44 0.68 -12.76
N THR A 291 -12.64 1.21 -11.56
CA THR A 291 -13.37 2.47 -11.37
C THR A 291 -12.40 3.63 -11.44
N VAL A 292 -12.60 4.48 -12.45
CA VAL A 292 -11.82 5.69 -12.66
C VAL A 292 -12.50 6.85 -11.95
N LEU A 293 -11.78 7.50 -11.05
CA LEU A 293 -12.21 8.67 -10.30
C LEU A 293 -11.37 9.86 -10.77
N VAL A 294 -12.02 10.90 -11.31
CA VAL A 294 -11.35 12.10 -11.81
C VAL A 294 -11.79 13.28 -10.97
N ILE A 295 -10.86 13.88 -10.24
CA ILE A 295 -11.05 15.07 -9.41
C ILE A 295 -10.52 16.28 -10.19
N ASP A 296 -11.38 17.27 -10.41
CA ASP A 296 -11.08 18.46 -11.21
C ASP A 296 -11.71 19.71 -10.59
N TYR A 297 -11.26 20.89 -11.04
CA TYR A 297 -11.93 22.14 -10.70
C TYR A 297 -13.33 22.18 -11.32
N ILE A 298 -14.23 22.92 -10.68
CA ILE A 298 -15.51 23.27 -11.28
C ILE A 298 -15.23 24.36 -12.33
N SER A 299 -15.61 24.14 -13.59
CA SER A 299 -15.44 25.19 -14.61
C SER A 299 -16.42 26.33 -14.33
N GLN A 300 -15.95 27.57 -14.37
CA GLN A 300 -16.78 28.77 -14.18
C GLN A 300 -17.96 28.85 -15.17
N ASP A 301 -17.86 28.21 -16.33
CA ASP A 301 -18.94 28.19 -17.34
C ASP A 301 -20.20 27.40 -16.91
N LEU A 302 -20.14 26.65 -15.80
CA LEU A 302 -21.30 25.95 -15.22
C LEU A 302 -22.01 26.77 -14.12
N GLU A 303 -21.47 27.93 -13.72
CA GLU A 303 -21.99 28.73 -12.59
C GLU A 303 -23.23 29.59 -12.92
N PHE A 304 -23.68 29.66 -14.19
CA PHE A 304 -24.83 30.50 -14.57
C PHE A 304 -25.94 29.70 -15.27
N SER A 305 -26.63 28.85 -14.51
CA SER A 305 -27.97 28.38 -14.89
C SER A 305 -28.86 28.24 -13.65
N ALA A 306 -28.96 29.31 -12.88
CA ALA A 306 -30.13 29.61 -12.07
C ALA A 306 -30.73 30.92 -12.61
N LYS A 307 -31.87 30.80 -13.29
CA LYS A 307 -32.81 31.92 -13.51
C LYS A 307 -33.93 31.77 -12.52
#